data_AF-A0A849USH2-F1
#
_entry.id   AF-A0A849USH2-F1
#
_cell.length_a   1.000
_cell.length_b   1.000
_cell.length_c   1.000
_cell.angle_alpha   90.00
_cell.angle_beta   90.00
_cell.angle_gamma   90.00
#
_symmetry.space_group_name_H-M   'P 1'
#
loop_
_entity.id
_entity.type
_entity.pdbx_description
1 polymer ?
#
loop_
_entity_poly.entity_id
_entity_poly.type
_entity_poly.pdbx_seq_one_letter_code
_entity_poly.pdbx_strand_id
1 'polypeptide(L)'
;MPKIETFLQTVQTSATENTLHKITLGNKRDQTSLLKNVFVKEILLKEIQTLSFVYRNTTNDITKNFSVSDGILEIKKLLTTSFYNADLYTNTKTLYYTNNKLDKDKIVTKNLVTPVEVIPQLHNKQKNHLLQSNEFYLKELGVSASNGNIKKEMQHKFRQINKYVEIIDGILKNTEIHNNFSVVDMGSGKGYLTFALHNFLQQKNKGIKVKGIEWRDDLVQKCNHIATLAKYHGLQFIKGSIKDTQLQNIDMLIALHACDTATDDAIYKGIKANAKFIICAPCCHKQIRKQMAPTNSLQYITKHGILLERQAEMVTDTIRSLILEANGYKTKIFDFIEQEDTPKNVLIVGTKTAYSDTIYTENMNKVKSLKELFGIKQHYLETLF
;
A
#
# COMPACT_ATOMS: atom_id res chain seq x y z
N MET A 1 -45.59 27.95 -1.98
CA MET A 1 -44.91 26.70 -1.56
C MET A 1 -44.01 27.01 -0.37
N PRO A 2 -44.00 26.16 0.68
CA PRO A 2 -42.99 26.24 1.74
C PRO A 2 -41.59 26.27 1.13
N LYS A 3 -40.68 27.11 1.62
CA LYS A 3 -39.32 27.21 1.02
C LYS A 3 -38.56 25.90 1.18
N ILE A 4 -38.86 25.11 2.22
CA ILE A 4 -38.30 23.76 2.35
C ILE A 4 -38.61 22.87 1.13
N GLU A 5 -39.83 22.92 0.58
CA GLU A 5 -40.19 22.15 -0.62
C GLU A 5 -39.44 22.65 -1.85
N THR A 6 -39.26 23.98 -1.98
CA THR A 6 -38.44 24.57 -3.06
C THR A 6 -36.97 24.14 -2.96
N PHE A 7 -36.42 24.05 -1.75
CA PHE A 7 -35.07 23.55 -1.54
C PHE A 7 -34.96 22.09 -1.95
N LEU A 8 -35.86 21.22 -1.49
CA LEU A 8 -35.88 19.79 -1.80
C LEU A 8 -36.09 19.52 -3.29
N GLN A 9 -36.96 20.30 -3.95
CA GLN A 9 -37.13 20.23 -5.40
C GLN A 9 -35.83 20.60 -6.13
N THR A 10 -35.09 21.60 -5.65
CA THR A 10 -33.79 21.96 -6.24
C THR A 10 -32.74 20.86 -6.01
N VAL A 11 -32.76 20.18 -4.86
CA VAL A 11 -31.94 18.99 -4.61
C VAL A 11 -32.27 17.88 -5.62
N GLN A 12 -33.55 17.57 -5.81
CA GLN A 12 -34.00 16.58 -6.80
C GLN A 12 -33.54 16.92 -8.21
N THR A 13 -33.77 18.15 -8.66
CA THR A 13 -33.37 18.61 -10.00
C THR A 13 -31.85 18.54 -10.16
N SER A 14 -31.08 19.05 -9.20
CA SER A 14 -29.62 19.05 -9.29
C SER A 14 -29.01 17.65 -9.25
N ALA A 15 -29.59 16.70 -8.50
CA ALA A 15 -29.18 15.30 -8.57
C ALA A 15 -29.52 14.71 -9.96
N THR A 16 -30.74 14.91 -10.46
CA THR A 16 -31.17 14.37 -11.76
C THR A 16 -30.32 14.89 -12.92
N GLU A 17 -29.90 16.16 -12.85
CA GLU A 17 -29.06 16.82 -13.86
C GLU A 17 -27.54 16.61 -13.63
N ASN A 18 -27.14 15.83 -12.61
CA ASN A 18 -25.74 15.63 -12.19
C ASN A 18 -24.99 16.96 -11.92
N THR A 19 -25.70 17.97 -11.43
CA THR A 19 -25.14 19.28 -11.07
C THR A 19 -24.94 19.45 -9.57
N LEU A 20 -25.40 18.50 -8.76
CA LEU A 20 -25.25 18.49 -7.30
C LEU A 20 -23.80 18.20 -6.91
N HIS A 21 -23.15 19.16 -6.25
CA HIS A 21 -21.78 18.97 -5.76
C HIS A 21 -21.75 18.49 -4.30
N LYS A 22 -22.48 19.17 -3.41
CA LYS A 22 -22.51 18.85 -1.98
C LYS A 22 -23.74 19.45 -1.33
N ILE A 23 -24.29 18.79 -0.31
CA ILE A 23 -25.19 19.41 0.66
C ILE A 23 -24.54 19.39 2.05
N THR A 24 -24.71 20.46 2.79
CA THR A 24 -24.30 20.54 4.21
C THR A 24 -25.50 20.91 5.06
N LEU A 25 -25.86 20.06 6.02
CA LEU A 25 -26.85 20.36 7.04
C LEU A 25 -26.14 20.72 8.35
N GLY A 26 -26.61 21.79 9.00
CA GLY A 26 -25.98 22.34 10.19
C GLY A 26 -26.90 23.23 11.00
N ASN A 27 -26.35 23.89 12.02
CA ASN A 27 -27.12 24.67 13.00
C ASN A 27 -28.17 23.82 13.72
N LYS A 28 -27.75 23.08 14.75
CA LYS A 28 -28.60 22.09 15.43
C LYS A 28 -29.80 22.73 16.10
N ARG A 29 -30.93 22.02 16.06
CA ARG A 29 -32.13 22.34 16.85
C ARG A 29 -31.91 22.08 18.34
N ASP A 30 -31.31 20.94 18.66
CA ASP A 30 -30.91 20.56 20.01
C ASP A 30 -29.38 20.69 20.18
N GLN A 31 -28.96 21.54 21.11
CA GLN A 31 -27.55 21.80 21.39
C GLN A 31 -26.86 20.65 22.16
N THR A 32 -27.63 19.78 22.81
CA THR A 32 -27.10 18.62 23.54
C THR A 32 -26.85 17.41 22.63
N SER A 33 -27.38 17.44 21.40
CA SER A 33 -27.23 16.36 20.43
C SER A 33 -25.76 16.12 20.05
N LEU A 34 -25.35 14.85 20.03
CA LEU A 34 -24.00 14.42 19.61
C LEU A 34 -23.78 14.59 18.09
N LEU A 35 -24.85 14.66 17.30
CA LEU A 35 -24.78 14.83 15.85
C LEU A 35 -24.43 16.29 15.51
N LYS A 36 -23.22 16.54 14.99
CA LYS A 36 -22.69 17.88 14.69
C LYS A 36 -23.24 18.44 13.39
N ASN A 37 -23.08 17.69 12.32
CA ASN A 37 -23.46 18.06 10.96
C ASN A 37 -23.78 16.81 10.15
N VAL A 38 -24.48 16.99 9.03
CA VAL A 38 -24.61 15.95 8.02
C VAL A 38 -24.10 16.51 6.70
N PHE A 39 -23.19 15.76 6.06
CA PHE A 39 -22.70 16.08 4.73
C PHE A 39 -23.26 15.07 3.74
N VAL A 40 -23.83 15.57 2.65
CA VAL A 40 -24.36 14.73 1.58
C VAL A 40 -23.57 14.98 0.31
N LYS A 41 -23.23 13.89 -0.38
CA LYS A 41 -22.64 13.94 -1.72
C LYS A 41 -23.30 12.90 -2.61
N GLU A 42 -23.34 13.21 -3.89
CA GLU A 42 -23.76 12.25 -4.90
C GLU A 42 -22.62 11.30 -5.24
N ILE A 43 -22.96 10.01 -5.35
CA ILE A 43 -22.02 8.92 -5.59
C ILE A 43 -22.65 7.83 -6.47
N LEU A 44 -21.82 7.09 -7.19
CA LEU A 44 -22.22 5.90 -7.95
C LEU A 44 -21.89 4.63 -7.17
N LEU A 45 -22.91 3.86 -6.78
CA LEU A 45 -22.79 2.56 -6.12
C LEU A 45 -23.36 1.48 -7.03
N LYS A 46 -22.52 0.55 -7.49
CA LYS A 46 -22.90 -0.51 -8.46
C LYS A 46 -23.64 0.06 -9.69
N GLU A 47 -23.13 1.18 -10.23
CA GLU A 47 -23.71 1.91 -11.38
C GLU A 47 -25.07 2.57 -11.12
N ILE A 48 -25.55 2.57 -9.86
CA ILE A 48 -26.77 3.25 -9.44
C ILE A 48 -26.40 4.57 -8.75
N GLN A 49 -27.03 5.66 -9.17
CA GLN A 49 -26.89 6.97 -8.57
C GLN A 49 -27.49 6.99 -7.17
N THR A 50 -26.69 7.39 -6.19
CA THR A 50 -27.05 7.37 -4.77
C THR A 50 -26.51 8.60 -4.04
N LEU A 51 -27.13 8.95 -2.92
CA LEU A 51 -26.70 10.02 -2.04
C LEU A 51 -26.03 9.41 -0.80
N SER A 52 -24.75 9.72 -0.59
CA SER A 52 -23.98 9.32 0.60
C SER A 52 -24.05 10.38 1.67
N PHE A 53 -24.55 10.00 2.84
CA PHE A 53 -24.72 10.82 4.02
C PHE A 53 -23.65 10.48 5.04
N VAL A 54 -22.80 11.45 5.37
CA VAL A 54 -21.84 11.36 6.48
C VAL A 54 -22.43 12.12 7.66
N TYR A 55 -22.92 11.37 8.64
CA TYR A 55 -23.41 11.87 9.92
C TYR A 55 -22.21 12.06 10.85
N ARG A 56 -21.75 13.29 10.98
CA ARG A 56 -20.60 13.62 11.81
C ARG A 56 -21.03 13.77 13.26
N ASN A 57 -20.61 12.86 14.13
CA ASN A 57 -20.86 12.96 15.57
C ASN A 57 -19.61 13.42 16.32
N THR A 58 -19.71 13.61 17.64
CA THR A 58 -18.57 13.99 18.47
C THR A 58 -17.46 12.95 18.49
N THR A 59 -17.80 11.65 18.45
CA THR A 59 -16.86 10.54 18.64
C THR A 59 -16.57 9.75 17.36
N ASN A 60 -17.53 9.64 16.46
CA ASN A 60 -17.45 8.80 15.27
C ASN A 60 -18.40 9.28 14.16
N ASP A 61 -17.92 9.21 12.93
CA ASP A 61 -18.70 9.55 11.75
C ASP A 61 -19.38 8.27 11.22
N ILE A 62 -20.70 8.34 10.97
CA ILE A 62 -21.48 7.22 10.42
C ILE A 62 -21.82 7.55 8.97
N THR A 63 -21.55 6.63 8.05
CA THR A 63 -21.92 6.79 6.63
C THR A 63 -23.12 5.92 6.28
N LYS A 64 -24.14 6.50 5.65
CA LYS A 64 -25.29 5.77 5.08
C LYS A 64 -25.54 6.22 3.65
N ASN A 65 -25.91 5.28 2.78
CA ASN A 65 -26.20 5.56 1.39
C ASN A 65 -27.70 5.37 1.12
N PHE A 66 -28.30 6.31 0.41
CA PHE A 66 -29.71 6.30 0.06
C PHE A 66 -29.88 6.42 -1.45
N SER A 67 -30.98 5.91 -1.99
CA SER A 67 -31.43 6.32 -3.33
C SER A 67 -31.67 7.83 -3.35
N VAL A 68 -31.71 8.46 -4.52
CA VAL A 68 -31.98 9.92 -4.61
C VAL A 68 -33.32 10.27 -3.94
N SER A 69 -34.36 9.46 -4.17
CA SER A 69 -35.68 9.64 -3.57
C SER A 69 -35.65 9.49 -2.04
N ASP A 70 -35.02 8.44 -1.52
CA ASP A 70 -34.95 8.20 -0.06
C ASP A 70 -34.07 9.25 0.62
N GLY A 71 -33.00 9.69 -0.04
CA GLY A 71 -32.12 10.73 0.47
C GLY A 71 -32.84 12.07 0.61
N ILE A 72 -33.74 12.42 -0.31
CA ILE A 72 -34.55 13.64 -0.20
C ILE A 72 -35.51 13.56 0.99
N LEU A 73 -36.13 12.39 1.21
CA LEU A 73 -36.97 12.16 2.40
C LEU A 73 -36.14 12.29 3.69
N GLU A 74 -34.91 11.78 3.71
CA GLU A 74 -34.00 11.90 4.85
C GLU A 74 -33.54 13.36 5.07
N ILE A 75 -33.24 14.12 4.02
CA ILE A 75 -32.93 15.57 4.12
C ILE A 75 -34.12 16.32 4.71
N LYS A 76 -35.34 16.05 4.24
CA LYS A 76 -36.57 16.65 4.76
C LYS A 76 -36.71 16.38 6.26
N LYS A 77 -36.55 15.12 6.67
CA LYS A 77 -36.57 14.71 8.07
C LYS A 77 -35.51 15.43 8.91
N LEU A 78 -34.27 15.48 8.44
CA LEU A 78 -33.18 16.15 9.16
C LEU A 78 -33.41 17.66 9.34
N LEU A 79 -34.01 18.32 8.35
CA LEU A 79 -34.37 19.74 8.43
C LEU A 79 -35.57 20.02 9.35
N THR A 80 -36.45 19.05 9.57
CA THR A 80 -37.57 19.19 10.52
C THR A 80 -37.17 18.81 11.94
N THR A 81 -36.32 17.80 12.13
CA THR A 81 -36.02 17.26 13.46
C THR A 81 -34.69 17.71 14.05
N SER A 82 -33.67 17.97 13.23
CA SER A 82 -32.28 18.02 13.71
C SER A 82 -31.56 19.33 13.43
N PHE A 83 -31.83 19.97 12.29
CA PHE A 83 -31.09 21.14 11.82
C PHE A 83 -32.01 22.27 11.38
N TYR A 84 -31.53 23.50 11.51
CA TYR A 84 -32.19 24.71 11.01
C TYR A 84 -31.69 25.13 9.63
N ASN A 85 -30.48 24.70 9.23
CA ASN A 85 -29.84 25.18 8.02
C ASN A 85 -29.46 24.03 7.09
N ALA A 86 -29.59 24.26 5.79
CA ALA A 86 -28.98 23.45 4.76
C ALA A 86 -28.44 24.30 3.61
N ASP A 87 -27.23 23.96 3.16
CA ASP A 87 -26.58 24.59 2.02
C ASP A 87 -26.46 23.56 0.89
N LEU A 88 -27.06 23.84 -0.27
CA LEU A 88 -26.91 23.07 -1.49
C LEU A 88 -25.92 23.79 -2.41
N TYR A 89 -24.81 23.12 -2.71
CA TYR A 89 -23.81 23.57 -3.66
C TYR A 89 -24.02 22.83 -4.99
N THR A 90 -24.20 23.58 -6.07
CA THR A 90 -24.27 23.07 -7.44
C THR A 90 -23.11 23.63 -8.28
N ASN A 91 -22.94 23.15 -9.50
CA ASN A 91 -21.93 23.65 -10.44
C ASN A 91 -22.06 25.16 -10.75
N THR A 92 -23.27 25.73 -10.71
CA THR A 92 -23.56 27.10 -11.16
C THR A 92 -24.03 28.03 -10.05
N LYS A 93 -24.52 27.49 -8.93
CA LYS A 93 -25.07 28.28 -7.82
C LYS A 93 -25.00 27.56 -6.47
N THR A 94 -25.05 28.34 -5.40
CA THR A 94 -25.26 27.84 -4.04
C THR A 94 -26.60 28.34 -3.52
N LEU A 95 -27.40 27.44 -2.94
CA LEU A 95 -28.64 27.75 -2.26
C LEU A 95 -28.46 27.56 -0.76
N TYR A 96 -28.73 28.61 0.01
CA TYR A 96 -28.71 28.60 1.46
C TYR A 96 -30.15 28.59 1.98
N TYR A 97 -30.58 27.47 2.53
CA TYR A 97 -31.84 27.34 3.25
C TYR A 97 -31.61 27.58 4.74
N THR A 98 -32.41 28.46 5.32
CA THR A 98 -32.46 28.66 6.76
C THR A 98 -33.91 28.67 7.25
N ASN A 99 -34.13 28.04 8.40
CA ASN A 99 -35.37 28.06 9.14
C ASN A 99 -35.07 28.60 10.54
N ASN A 100 -35.88 29.53 11.05
CA ASN A 100 -35.69 30.05 12.40
C ASN A 100 -36.58 29.33 13.42
N LYS A 101 -36.38 29.61 14.71
CA LYS A 101 -37.17 29.03 15.81
C LYS A 101 -38.67 29.39 15.77
N LEU A 102 -39.09 30.28 14.87
CA LEU A 102 -40.48 30.71 14.67
C LEU A 102 -41.06 30.14 13.35
N ASP A 103 -40.45 29.08 12.81
CA ASP A 103 -40.82 28.40 11.56
C ASP A 103 -40.92 29.29 10.32
N LYS A 104 -40.26 30.46 10.33
CA LYS A 104 -40.09 31.26 9.12
C LYS A 104 -38.87 30.76 8.37
N ASP A 105 -39.10 30.25 7.16
CA ASP A 105 -38.05 29.76 6.29
C ASP A 105 -37.64 30.79 5.22
N LYS A 106 -36.37 30.70 4.80
CA LYS A 106 -35.76 31.58 3.81
C LYS A 106 -34.83 30.78 2.92
N ILE A 107 -34.79 31.13 1.64
CA ILE A 107 -33.75 30.69 0.70
C ILE A 107 -33.01 31.91 0.19
N VAL A 108 -31.68 31.84 0.20
CA VAL A 108 -30.80 32.79 -0.49
C VAL A 108 -30.04 32.03 -1.56
N THR A 109 -30.05 32.53 -2.80
CA THR A 109 -29.30 31.95 -3.91
C THR A 109 -28.12 32.85 -4.26
N LYS A 110 -26.93 32.27 -4.41
CA LYS A 110 -25.73 32.94 -4.94
C LYS A 110 -25.24 32.20 -6.18
N ASN A 111 -25.15 32.88 -7.31
CA ASN A 111 -24.58 32.31 -8.53
C ASN A 111 -23.04 32.31 -8.45
N LEU A 112 -22.41 31.27 -9.00
CA LEU A 112 -20.95 31.17 -9.13
C LEU A 112 -20.53 31.89 -10.42
N VAL A 113 -19.46 32.68 -10.34
CA VAL A 113 -18.90 33.46 -11.47
C VAL A 113 -18.23 32.56 -12.51
N THR A 114 -17.82 31.35 -12.11
CA THR A 114 -17.21 30.34 -12.97
C THR A 114 -17.79 28.98 -12.61
N PRO A 115 -18.36 28.23 -13.57
CA PRO A 115 -18.89 26.89 -13.29
C PRO A 115 -17.80 25.95 -12.79
N VAL A 116 -18.06 25.21 -11.71
CA VAL A 116 -17.17 24.14 -11.25
C VAL A 116 -17.59 22.84 -11.91
N GLU A 117 -16.66 22.14 -12.56
CA GLU A 117 -16.92 20.84 -13.17
C GLU A 117 -17.26 19.82 -12.06
N VAL A 118 -18.51 19.37 -12.00
CA VAL A 118 -18.97 18.34 -11.07
C VAL A 118 -18.75 16.99 -11.74
N ILE A 119 -17.65 16.33 -11.38
CA ILE A 119 -17.43 14.94 -11.74
C ILE A 119 -18.10 14.12 -10.64
N PRO A 120 -19.18 13.35 -10.92
CA PRO A 120 -19.74 12.42 -9.94
C PRO A 120 -18.61 11.57 -9.39
N GLN A 121 -18.44 11.55 -8.07
CA GLN A 121 -17.43 10.70 -7.46
C GLN A 121 -17.89 9.25 -7.69
N LEU A 122 -17.38 8.63 -8.76
CA LEU A 122 -17.37 7.19 -8.92
C LEU A 122 -16.84 6.63 -7.60
N HIS A 123 -17.71 5.99 -6.81
CA HIS A 123 -17.29 5.40 -5.55
C HIS A 123 -16.43 4.16 -5.76
N ASN A 124 -16.27 3.77 -7.02
CA ASN A 124 -15.04 3.17 -7.47
C ASN A 124 -14.02 4.31 -7.65
N LYS A 125 -13.36 4.75 -6.56
CA LYS A 125 -11.97 5.15 -6.73
C LYS A 125 -11.33 3.94 -7.40
N GLN A 126 -11.20 3.93 -8.72
CA GLN A 126 -10.07 3.25 -9.32
C GLN A 126 -8.90 3.93 -8.61
N LYS A 127 -8.41 3.28 -7.56
CA LYS A 127 -7.09 3.58 -7.04
C LYS A 127 -6.25 3.56 -8.32
N ASN A 128 -5.64 4.70 -8.66
CA ASN A 128 -4.74 4.80 -9.81
C ASN A 128 -3.56 3.89 -9.51
N HIS A 129 -3.79 2.61 -9.76
CA HIS A 129 -2.84 1.54 -9.58
C HIS A 129 -1.79 1.74 -10.67
N LEU A 130 -0.52 1.71 -10.27
CA LEU A 130 0.59 1.75 -11.22
C LEU A 130 0.52 0.56 -12.19
N LEU A 131 -0.19 -0.51 -11.82
CA LEU A 131 -0.48 -1.65 -12.66
C LEU A 131 -1.95 -1.68 -13.08
N GLN A 132 -2.19 -1.92 -14.36
CA GLN A 132 -3.54 -2.12 -14.88
C GLN A 132 -4.02 -3.55 -14.57
N SER A 133 -5.31 -3.74 -14.32
CA SER A 133 -5.87 -5.05 -13.98
C SER A 133 -5.97 -6.02 -15.16
N ASN A 134 -5.90 -5.49 -16.39
CA ASN A 134 -6.01 -6.22 -17.65
C ASN A 134 -4.65 -6.66 -18.23
N GLU A 135 -3.56 -6.50 -17.47
CA GLU A 135 -2.23 -6.95 -17.90
C GLU A 135 -2.22 -8.45 -18.22
N PHE A 136 -1.62 -8.81 -19.35
CA PHE A 136 -1.65 -10.18 -19.86
C PHE A 136 -1.10 -11.20 -18.86
N TYR A 137 0.02 -10.88 -18.21
CA TYR A 137 0.63 -11.78 -17.22
C TYR A 137 -0.27 -12.01 -16.00
N LEU A 138 -1.13 -11.05 -15.62
CA LEU A 138 -2.06 -11.22 -14.50
C LEU A 138 -3.12 -12.28 -14.83
N LYS A 139 -3.54 -12.38 -16.09
CA LYS A 139 -4.47 -13.41 -16.55
C LYS A 139 -3.80 -14.79 -16.49
N GLU A 140 -2.61 -14.91 -17.05
CA GLU A 140 -1.87 -16.18 -17.10
C GLU A 140 -1.43 -16.69 -15.71
N LEU A 141 -1.17 -15.77 -14.78
CA LEU A 141 -0.91 -16.10 -13.37
C LEU A 141 -2.19 -16.35 -12.56
N GLY A 142 -3.35 -16.25 -13.20
CA GLY A 142 -4.66 -16.54 -12.62
C GLY A 142 -5.22 -15.45 -11.71
N VAL A 143 -4.64 -14.24 -11.72
CA VAL A 143 -5.06 -13.08 -10.91
C VAL A 143 -6.30 -12.41 -11.50
N SER A 144 -6.33 -12.21 -12.82
CA SER A 144 -7.46 -11.64 -13.53
C SER A 144 -8.22 -12.70 -14.33
N ALA A 145 -9.49 -12.43 -14.59
CA ALA A 145 -10.34 -13.20 -15.49
C ALA A 145 -10.13 -12.77 -16.95
N SER A 146 -10.69 -13.54 -17.89
CA SER A 146 -10.60 -13.25 -19.34
C SER A 146 -11.18 -11.88 -19.73
N ASN A 147 -12.11 -11.35 -18.95
CA ASN A 147 -12.69 -10.02 -19.13
C ASN A 147 -11.85 -8.87 -18.53
N GLY A 148 -10.64 -9.15 -18.01
CA GLY A 148 -9.74 -8.14 -17.44
C GLY A 148 -10.07 -7.72 -15.99
N ASN A 149 -11.11 -8.29 -15.38
CA ASN A 149 -11.44 -8.04 -13.98
C ASN A 149 -10.61 -8.93 -13.04
N ILE A 150 -10.15 -8.38 -11.93
CA ILE A 150 -9.45 -9.15 -10.89
C ILE A 150 -10.43 -10.12 -10.22
N LYS A 151 -10.06 -11.41 -10.14
CA LYS A 151 -10.90 -12.44 -9.51
C LYS A 151 -11.10 -12.10 -8.03
N LYS A 152 -12.30 -12.39 -7.50
CA LYS A 152 -12.70 -11.99 -6.14
C LYS A 152 -11.72 -12.50 -5.07
N GLU A 153 -11.28 -13.74 -5.21
CA GLU A 153 -10.31 -14.42 -4.34
C GLU A 153 -8.88 -13.88 -4.50
N MET A 154 -8.56 -13.22 -5.63
CA MET A 154 -7.25 -12.66 -5.92
C MET A 154 -7.14 -11.15 -5.64
N GLN A 155 -8.23 -10.51 -5.20
CA GLN A 155 -8.26 -9.08 -4.87
C GLN A 155 -7.20 -8.70 -3.84
N HIS A 156 -7.04 -9.52 -2.80
CA HIS A 156 -6.02 -9.30 -1.79
C HIS A 156 -4.61 -9.36 -2.41
N LYS A 157 -4.30 -10.43 -3.15
CA LYS A 157 -3.01 -10.58 -3.87
C LYS A 157 -2.73 -9.40 -4.80
N PHE A 158 -3.72 -8.93 -5.55
CA PHE A 158 -3.56 -7.79 -6.46
C PHE A 158 -3.25 -6.49 -5.71
N ARG A 159 -3.85 -6.25 -4.53
CA ARG A 159 -3.48 -5.13 -3.67
C ARG A 159 -2.04 -5.23 -3.19
N GLN A 160 -1.58 -6.43 -2.80
CA GLN A 160 -0.18 -6.65 -2.40
C GLN A 160 0.80 -6.32 -3.54
N ILE A 161 0.49 -6.79 -4.76
CA ILE A 161 1.32 -6.54 -5.94
C ILE A 161 1.39 -5.03 -6.23
N ASN A 162 0.28 -4.31 -6.14
CA ASN A 162 0.28 -2.86 -6.34
C ASN A 162 1.05 -2.11 -5.26
N LYS A 163 0.84 -2.46 -3.99
CA LYS A 163 1.56 -1.84 -2.87
C LYS A 163 3.07 -2.03 -3.00
N TYR A 164 3.49 -3.21 -3.46
CA TYR A 164 4.88 -3.48 -3.78
C TYR A 164 5.43 -2.52 -4.83
N VAL A 165 4.73 -2.35 -5.95
CA VAL A 165 5.17 -1.44 -7.01
C VAL A 165 5.21 0.01 -6.52
N GLU A 166 4.25 0.45 -5.69
CA GLU A 166 4.27 1.78 -5.06
C GLU A 166 5.53 1.98 -4.18
N ILE A 167 5.91 0.97 -3.40
CA ILE A 167 7.11 1.01 -2.55
C ILE A 167 8.36 1.11 -3.42
N ILE A 168 8.44 0.29 -4.48
CA ILE A 168 9.58 0.34 -5.42
C ILE A 168 9.67 1.69 -6.12
N ASP A 169 8.55 2.28 -6.56
CA ASP A 169 8.53 3.63 -7.15
C ASP A 169 9.06 4.67 -6.15
N GLY A 170 8.66 4.57 -4.88
CA GLY A 170 9.17 5.43 -3.82
C GLY A 170 10.68 5.29 -3.58
N ILE A 171 11.21 4.06 -3.61
CA ILE A 171 12.65 3.78 -3.48
C ILE A 171 13.43 4.36 -4.67
N LEU A 172 12.88 4.22 -5.88
CA LEU A 172 13.52 4.63 -7.12
C LEU A 172 13.28 6.09 -7.51
N LYS A 173 12.47 6.85 -6.75
CA LYS A 173 12.00 8.20 -7.11
C LYS A 173 13.09 9.17 -7.59
N ASN A 174 14.30 9.08 -7.03
CA ASN A 174 15.44 9.93 -7.36
C ASN A 174 16.59 9.15 -8.03
N THR A 175 16.28 8.03 -8.67
CA THR A 175 17.27 7.15 -9.31
C THR A 175 17.05 7.13 -10.81
N GLU A 176 18.11 7.39 -11.56
CA GLU A 176 18.09 7.23 -13.00
C GLU A 176 18.09 5.74 -13.38
N ILE A 177 17.03 5.30 -14.06
CA ILE A 177 16.92 3.95 -14.62
C ILE A 177 17.58 3.96 -15.99
N HIS A 178 18.90 3.77 -16.01
CA HIS A 178 19.70 3.77 -17.23
C HIS A 178 19.40 2.56 -18.12
N ASN A 179 19.91 2.61 -19.34
CA ASN A 179 19.88 1.47 -20.26
C ASN A 179 20.62 0.28 -19.62
N ASN A 180 20.04 -0.92 -19.74
CA ASN A 180 20.53 -2.14 -19.09
C ASN A 180 20.44 -2.17 -17.56
N PHE A 181 19.58 -1.35 -16.92
CA PHE A 181 19.33 -1.48 -15.48
C PHE A 181 18.96 -2.93 -15.14
N SER A 182 19.78 -3.56 -14.30
CA SER A 182 19.72 -5.00 -14.05
C SER A 182 19.17 -5.31 -12.68
N VAL A 183 18.12 -6.11 -12.65
CA VAL A 183 17.43 -6.55 -11.43
C VAL A 183 17.51 -8.07 -11.31
N VAL A 184 17.76 -8.55 -10.11
CA VAL A 184 17.65 -9.98 -9.79
C VAL A 184 16.72 -10.19 -8.61
N ASP A 185 15.70 -11.02 -8.82
CA ASP A 185 14.73 -11.46 -7.81
C ASP A 185 15.03 -12.90 -7.37
N MET A 186 15.57 -13.03 -6.16
CA MET A 186 16.02 -14.27 -5.54
C MET A 186 14.86 -14.97 -4.83
N GLY A 187 14.43 -16.12 -5.34
CA GLY A 187 13.26 -16.83 -4.82
C GLY A 187 11.95 -16.33 -5.42
N SER A 188 11.95 -16.08 -6.73
CA SER A 188 10.84 -15.43 -7.46
C SER A 188 9.52 -16.23 -7.46
N GLY A 189 9.53 -17.53 -7.16
CA GLY A 189 8.33 -18.34 -7.02
C GLY A 189 7.47 -18.35 -8.28
N LYS A 190 6.19 -18.02 -8.13
CA LYS A 190 5.23 -17.92 -9.25
C LYS A 190 5.43 -16.64 -10.09
N GLY A 191 6.38 -15.79 -9.76
CA GLY A 191 6.74 -14.59 -10.54
C GLY A 191 5.82 -13.37 -10.38
N TYR A 192 4.77 -13.40 -9.54
CA TYR A 192 3.81 -12.28 -9.44
C TYR A 192 4.46 -10.90 -9.28
N LEU A 193 5.44 -10.79 -8.37
CA LEU A 193 6.12 -9.54 -8.08
C LEU A 193 7.22 -9.25 -9.10
N THR A 194 7.90 -10.27 -9.61
CA THR A 194 8.90 -10.16 -10.69
C THR A 194 8.29 -9.61 -11.98
N PHE A 195 7.13 -10.14 -12.40
CA PHE A 195 6.40 -9.65 -13.56
C PHE A 195 5.90 -8.21 -13.37
N ALA A 196 5.33 -7.92 -12.19
CA ALA A 196 4.87 -6.59 -11.84
C ALA A 196 6.00 -5.56 -11.86
N LEU A 197 7.17 -5.93 -11.30
CA LEU A 197 8.35 -5.10 -11.30
C LEU A 197 8.86 -4.84 -12.71
N HIS A 198 8.99 -5.89 -13.53
CA HIS A 198 9.39 -5.74 -14.93
C HIS A 198 8.42 -4.82 -15.67
N ASN A 199 7.11 -5.05 -15.55
CA ASN A 199 6.09 -4.22 -16.20
C ASN A 199 6.17 -2.74 -15.77
N PHE A 200 6.45 -2.49 -14.50
CA PHE A 200 6.63 -1.14 -13.99
C PHE A 200 7.92 -0.49 -14.51
N LEU A 201 9.05 -1.20 -14.46
CA LEU A 201 10.36 -0.66 -14.87
C LEU A 201 10.45 -0.45 -16.38
N GLN A 202 9.84 -1.31 -17.20
CA GLN A 202 9.87 -1.16 -18.66
C GLN A 202 9.18 0.12 -19.14
N GLN A 203 8.19 0.63 -18.36
CA GLN A 203 7.54 1.91 -18.65
C GLN A 203 8.51 3.09 -18.45
N LYS A 204 9.52 2.94 -17.59
CA LYS A 204 10.57 3.94 -17.37
C LYS A 204 11.73 3.78 -18.36
N ASN A 205 12.13 2.54 -18.68
CA ASN A 205 13.16 2.26 -19.68
C ASN A 205 12.97 0.87 -20.31
N LYS A 206 12.87 0.79 -21.64
CA LYS A 206 12.68 -0.48 -22.37
C LYS A 206 13.89 -1.42 -22.33
N GLY A 207 15.07 -0.91 -21.99
CA GLY A 207 16.31 -1.67 -21.92
C GLY A 207 16.56 -2.38 -20.58
N ILE A 208 15.59 -2.41 -19.67
CA ILE A 208 15.75 -3.10 -18.38
C ILE A 208 15.92 -4.61 -18.53
N LYS A 209 16.61 -5.22 -17.57
CA LYS A 209 16.81 -6.67 -17.50
C LYS A 209 16.43 -7.16 -16.12
N VAL A 210 15.44 -8.03 -16.04
CA VAL A 210 14.97 -8.63 -14.79
C VAL A 210 15.16 -10.14 -14.86
N LYS A 211 15.87 -10.69 -13.87
CA LYS A 211 16.06 -12.14 -13.73
C LYS A 211 15.39 -12.65 -12.47
N GLY A 212 14.44 -13.58 -12.61
CA GLY A 212 13.89 -14.33 -11.48
C GLY A 212 14.65 -15.63 -11.26
N ILE A 213 15.19 -15.83 -10.07
CA ILE A 213 15.84 -17.09 -9.66
C ILE A 213 14.80 -17.93 -8.93
N GLU A 214 14.58 -19.17 -9.36
CA GLU A 214 13.66 -20.11 -8.74
C GLU A 214 14.21 -21.53 -8.83
N TRP A 215 14.09 -22.32 -7.77
CA TRP A 215 14.68 -23.66 -7.73
C TRP A 215 13.82 -24.73 -8.43
N ARG A 216 12.50 -24.50 -8.48
CA ARG A 216 11.52 -25.39 -9.13
C ARG A 216 11.48 -25.17 -10.64
N ASP A 217 11.90 -26.19 -11.37
CA ASP A 217 12.00 -26.13 -12.83
C ASP A 217 10.64 -25.90 -13.52
N ASP A 218 9.56 -26.49 -13.00
CA ASP A 218 8.21 -26.31 -13.52
C ASP A 218 7.75 -24.84 -13.45
N LEU A 219 8.10 -24.14 -12.37
CA LEU A 219 7.81 -22.72 -12.24
C LEU A 219 8.68 -21.87 -13.16
N VAL A 220 9.96 -22.22 -13.32
CA VAL A 220 10.86 -21.53 -14.26
C VAL A 220 10.33 -21.62 -15.69
N GLN A 221 9.98 -22.83 -16.13
CA GLN A 221 9.42 -23.07 -17.47
C GLN A 221 8.11 -22.30 -17.65
N LYS A 222 7.20 -22.39 -16.67
CA LYS A 222 5.93 -21.67 -16.70
C LYS A 222 6.12 -20.15 -16.78
N CYS A 223 6.99 -19.57 -15.96
CA CYS A 223 7.22 -18.13 -15.95
C CYS A 223 7.89 -17.66 -17.24
N ASN A 224 8.86 -18.40 -17.80
CA ASN A 224 9.45 -18.06 -19.10
C ASN A 224 8.45 -18.17 -20.26
N HIS A 225 7.55 -19.15 -20.22
CA HIS A 225 6.46 -19.27 -21.19
C HIS A 225 5.55 -18.04 -21.14
N ILE A 226 5.12 -17.61 -19.95
CA ILE A 226 4.31 -16.41 -19.77
C ILE A 226 5.06 -15.15 -20.23
N ALA A 227 6.34 -15.01 -19.89
CA ALA A 227 7.16 -13.87 -20.33
C ALA A 227 7.27 -13.80 -21.86
N THR A 228 7.39 -14.94 -22.53
CA THR A 228 7.40 -15.04 -24.00
C THR A 228 6.06 -14.59 -24.59
N LEU A 229 4.93 -15.10 -24.08
CA LEU A 229 3.60 -14.72 -24.54
C LEU A 229 3.30 -13.22 -24.29
N ALA A 230 3.77 -12.69 -23.18
CA ALA A 230 3.66 -11.27 -22.83
C ALA A 230 4.60 -10.35 -23.64
N LYS A 231 5.51 -10.93 -24.44
CA LYS A 231 6.57 -10.21 -25.19
C LYS A 231 7.51 -9.40 -24.27
N TYR A 232 7.77 -9.92 -23.07
CA TYR A 232 8.67 -9.30 -22.09
C TYR A 232 10.11 -9.74 -22.36
N HIS A 233 10.73 -9.19 -23.39
CA HIS A 233 12.09 -9.55 -23.83
C HIS A 233 13.19 -9.31 -22.77
N GLY A 234 12.95 -8.39 -21.82
CA GLY A 234 13.85 -8.09 -20.71
C GLY A 234 13.65 -8.96 -19.48
N LEU A 235 12.67 -9.89 -19.49
CA LEU A 235 12.35 -10.75 -18.34
C LEU A 235 12.76 -12.20 -18.61
N GLN A 236 13.54 -12.77 -17.69
CA GLN A 236 13.95 -14.17 -17.76
C GLN A 236 13.86 -14.81 -16.38
N PHE A 237 13.48 -16.08 -16.33
CA PHE A 237 13.56 -16.91 -15.13
C PHE A 237 14.64 -17.99 -15.31
N ILE A 238 15.43 -18.22 -14.28
CA ILE A 238 16.57 -19.13 -14.31
C ILE A 238 16.46 -20.10 -13.15
N LYS A 239 16.67 -21.39 -13.44
CA LYS A 239 16.72 -22.42 -12.41
C LYS A 239 17.97 -22.23 -11.55
N GLY A 240 17.78 -22.03 -10.26
CA GLY A 240 18.89 -21.84 -9.34
C GLY A 240 18.46 -21.70 -7.88
N SER A 241 19.40 -21.89 -6.98
CA SER A 241 19.23 -21.53 -5.57
C SER A 241 19.81 -20.14 -5.31
N ILE A 242 19.38 -19.48 -4.23
CA ILE A 242 19.97 -18.20 -3.81
C ILE A 242 21.47 -18.39 -3.59
N LYS A 243 21.86 -19.44 -2.87
CA LYS A 243 23.24 -19.76 -2.50
C LYS A 243 24.18 -19.96 -3.70
N ASP A 244 23.73 -20.66 -4.73
CA ASP A 244 24.60 -21.06 -5.85
C ASP A 244 24.63 -20.03 -6.98
N THR A 245 23.64 -19.14 -7.04
CA THR A 245 23.56 -18.14 -8.10
C THR A 245 24.69 -17.12 -7.96
N GLN A 246 25.53 -17.01 -8.98
CA GLN A 246 26.57 -16.00 -9.05
C GLN A 246 26.01 -14.71 -9.63
N LEU A 247 26.33 -13.59 -8.98
CA LEU A 247 25.92 -12.26 -9.41
C LEU A 247 27.14 -11.40 -9.65
N GLN A 248 27.13 -10.67 -10.76
CA GLN A 248 28.14 -9.67 -11.09
C GLN A 248 27.42 -8.42 -11.57
N ASN A 249 27.74 -7.28 -10.97
CA ASN A 249 27.32 -5.94 -11.40
C ASN A 249 25.82 -5.83 -11.70
N ILE A 250 25.00 -5.93 -10.66
CA ILE A 250 23.55 -5.70 -10.74
C ILE A 250 23.20 -4.35 -10.12
N ASP A 251 22.08 -3.75 -10.50
CA ASP A 251 21.60 -2.51 -9.91
C ASP A 251 20.70 -2.76 -8.70
N MET A 252 19.87 -3.80 -8.76
CA MET A 252 18.91 -4.11 -7.71
C MET A 252 18.84 -5.61 -7.44
N LEU A 253 18.97 -5.97 -6.16
CA LEU A 253 18.67 -7.30 -5.66
C LEU A 253 17.37 -7.26 -4.85
N ILE A 254 16.50 -8.23 -5.10
CA ILE A 254 15.28 -8.47 -4.34
C ILE A 254 15.30 -9.90 -3.81
N ALA A 255 14.84 -10.10 -2.58
CA ALA A 255 14.63 -11.43 -2.00
C ALA A 255 13.43 -11.39 -1.05
N LEU A 256 12.25 -11.74 -1.56
CA LEU A 256 11.01 -11.68 -0.79
C LEU A 256 10.62 -13.09 -0.34
N HIS A 257 10.46 -13.28 0.97
CA HIS A 257 10.26 -14.58 1.61
C HIS A 257 11.40 -15.59 1.40
N ALA A 258 12.64 -15.12 1.24
CA ALA A 258 13.82 -15.96 1.39
C ALA A 258 13.96 -16.34 2.87
N CYS A 259 13.55 -17.56 3.24
CA CYS A 259 13.41 -17.89 4.67
C CYS A 259 14.74 -18.16 5.38
N ASP A 260 14.78 -17.75 6.65
CA ASP A 260 15.89 -17.95 7.59
C ASP A 260 17.19 -17.38 7.01
N THR A 261 18.23 -18.21 6.85
CA THR A 261 19.55 -17.80 6.36
C THR A 261 19.57 -17.48 4.87
N ALA A 262 18.54 -17.83 4.11
CA ALA A 262 18.49 -17.54 2.67
C ALA A 262 18.40 -16.03 2.39
N THR A 263 17.80 -15.24 3.31
CA THR A 263 17.86 -13.78 3.25
C THR A 263 19.30 -13.28 3.42
N ASP A 264 20.10 -13.93 4.28
CA ASP A 264 21.48 -13.53 4.52
C ASP A 264 22.35 -13.80 3.29
N ASP A 265 22.18 -14.96 2.64
CA ASP A 265 22.85 -15.27 1.37
C ASP A 265 22.51 -14.21 0.30
N ALA A 266 21.26 -13.75 0.25
CA ALA A 266 20.80 -12.72 -0.67
C ALA A 266 21.43 -11.35 -0.37
N ILE A 267 21.45 -10.93 0.90
CA ILE A 267 22.10 -9.69 1.34
C ILE A 267 23.58 -9.70 0.96
N TYR A 268 24.28 -10.78 1.32
CA TYR A 268 25.70 -10.94 1.02
C TYR A 268 25.98 -10.85 -0.48
N LYS A 269 25.18 -11.53 -1.30
CA LYS A 269 25.32 -11.49 -2.76
C LYS A 269 25.03 -10.11 -3.33
N GLY A 270 24.05 -9.39 -2.79
CA GLY A 270 23.78 -8.00 -3.17
C GLY A 270 24.98 -7.09 -2.89
N ILE A 271 25.60 -7.25 -1.72
CA ILE A 271 26.80 -6.51 -1.33
C ILE A 271 27.97 -6.85 -2.26
N LYS A 272 28.28 -8.14 -2.47
CA LYS A 272 29.39 -8.57 -3.35
C LYS A 272 29.18 -8.21 -4.81
N ALA A 273 27.93 -8.19 -5.28
CA ALA A 273 27.58 -7.72 -6.62
C ALA A 273 27.49 -6.19 -6.75
N ASN A 274 27.81 -5.47 -5.66
CA ASN A 274 27.91 -4.02 -5.62
C ASN A 274 26.58 -3.29 -5.93
N ALA A 275 25.45 -3.94 -5.60
CA ALA A 275 24.11 -3.49 -5.96
C ALA A 275 23.77 -2.10 -5.42
N LYS A 276 23.06 -1.28 -6.20
CA LYS A 276 22.57 0.03 -5.72
C LYS A 276 21.45 -0.13 -4.69
N PHE A 277 20.62 -1.17 -4.86
CA PHE A 277 19.50 -1.48 -3.97
C PHE A 277 19.51 -2.95 -3.58
N ILE A 278 19.29 -3.21 -2.29
CA ILE A 278 19.07 -4.56 -1.74
C ILE A 278 17.76 -4.51 -0.97
N ILE A 279 16.77 -5.28 -1.39
CA ILE A 279 15.41 -5.25 -0.85
C ILE A 279 15.02 -6.65 -0.40
N CYS A 280 14.83 -6.84 0.90
CA CYS A 280 14.53 -8.15 1.48
C CYS A 280 13.26 -8.09 2.33
N ALA A 281 12.39 -9.10 2.20
CA ALA A 281 11.26 -9.32 3.11
C ALA A 281 11.47 -10.66 3.85
N PRO A 282 12.09 -10.64 5.03
CA PRO A 282 12.38 -11.85 5.79
C PRO A 282 11.09 -12.55 6.28
N CYS A 283 11.09 -13.89 6.31
CA CYS A 283 9.95 -14.68 6.79
C CYS A 283 10.25 -15.56 8.01
N CYS A 284 11.51 -15.87 8.30
CA CYS A 284 11.90 -16.82 9.35
C CYS A 284 13.22 -16.38 9.99
N HIS A 285 13.37 -16.71 11.28
CA HIS A 285 14.50 -16.30 12.13
C HIS A 285 14.93 -17.45 13.06
N LYS A 286 14.92 -18.69 12.53
CA LYS A 286 15.18 -19.90 13.32
C LYS A 286 16.62 -19.94 13.80
N GLN A 287 17.56 -19.44 12.99
CA GLN A 287 18.99 -19.37 13.33
C GLN A 287 19.23 -18.59 14.63
N ILE A 288 18.65 -17.40 14.76
CA ILE A 288 18.75 -16.56 15.96
C ILE A 288 17.86 -17.07 17.09
N ARG A 289 16.62 -17.48 16.79
CA ARG A 289 15.69 -18.00 17.82
C ARG A 289 16.25 -19.20 18.59
N LYS A 290 16.96 -20.12 17.91
CA LYS A 290 17.50 -21.33 18.55
C LYS A 290 18.66 -21.05 19.51
N GLN A 291 19.37 -19.94 19.33
CA GLN A 291 20.55 -19.60 20.14
C GLN A 291 20.28 -18.50 21.17
N MET A 292 19.24 -17.70 20.99
CA MET A 292 18.92 -16.57 21.88
C MET A 292 18.68 -17.05 23.31
N ALA A 293 19.64 -16.76 24.19
CA ALA A 293 19.64 -17.15 25.59
C ALA A 293 20.25 -16.02 26.45
N PRO A 294 19.59 -14.86 26.56
CA PRO A 294 20.09 -13.76 27.37
C PRO A 294 20.15 -14.16 28.84
N THR A 295 21.21 -13.75 29.55
CA THR A 295 21.38 -13.98 31.00
C THR A 295 21.02 -12.76 31.85
N ASN A 296 20.70 -11.63 31.20
CA ASN A 296 20.25 -10.40 31.83
C ASN A 296 18.72 -10.37 31.98
N SER A 297 18.15 -9.21 32.34
CA SER A 297 16.70 -9.03 32.55
C SER A 297 15.82 -9.37 31.34
N LEU A 298 16.37 -9.43 30.11
CA LEU A 298 15.64 -9.90 28.93
C LEU A 298 15.19 -11.35 29.06
N GLN A 299 15.83 -12.18 29.89
CA GLN A 299 15.43 -13.57 30.13
C GLN A 299 13.97 -13.69 30.60
N TYR A 300 13.46 -12.68 31.31
CA TYR A 300 12.09 -12.66 31.81
C TYR A 300 11.07 -12.43 30.69
N ILE A 301 11.48 -11.81 29.58
CA ILE A 301 10.68 -11.62 28.37
C ILE A 301 10.80 -12.88 27.50
N THR A 302 12.02 -13.34 27.26
CA THR A 302 12.30 -14.45 26.32
C THR A 302 11.90 -15.83 26.87
N LYS A 303 11.58 -15.97 28.16
CA LYS A 303 10.97 -17.20 28.69
C LYS A 303 9.61 -17.52 28.05
N HIS A 304 8.92 -16.50 27.51
CA HIS A 304 7.65 -16.68 26.81
C HIS A 304 7.91 -16.89 25.32
N GLY A 305 7.60 -18.09 24.79
CA GLY A 305 7.95 -18.48 23.42
C GLY A 305 7.50 -17.51 22.32
N ILE A 306 6.32 -16.89 22.47
CA ILE A 306 5.81 -15.89 21.51
C ILE A 306 6.63 -14.58 21.53
N LEU A 307 7.07 -14.16 22.72
CA LEU A 307 7.90 -12.96 22.87
C LEU A 307 9.33 -13.23 22.43
N LEU A 308 9.86 -14.42 22.71
CA LEU A 308 11.13 -14.90 22.15
C LEU A 308 11.13 -14.86 20.62
N GLU A 309 10.06 -15.33 19.98
CA GLU A 309 9.95 -15.31 18.52
C GLU A 309 9.98 -13.89 17.96
N ARG A 310 9.21 -12.96 18.56
CA ARG A 310 9.21 -11.54 18.16
C ARG A 310 10.56 -10.86 18.39
N GLN A 311 11.22 -11.13 19.51
CA GLN A 311 12.56 -10.61 19.78
C GLN A 311 13.59 -11.18 18.80
N ALA A 312 13.52 -12.48 18.49
CA ALA A 312 14.39 -13.08 17.49
C ALA A 312 14.21 -12.44 16.11
N GLU A 313 12.99 -12.17 15.68
CA GLU A 313 12.70 -11.42 14.45
C GLU A 313 13.34 -10.03 14.46
N MET A 314 13.03 -9.21 15.47
CA MET A 314 13.56 -7.86 15.59
C MET A 314 15.10 -7.83 15.61
N VAL A 315 15.73 -8.70 16.39
CA VAL A 315 17.20 -8.73 16.53
C VAL A 315 17.87 -9.21 15.25
N THR A 316 17.31 -10.23 14.59
CA THR A 316 17.85 -10.72 13.30
C THR A 316 17.86 -9.60 12.26
N ASP A 317 16.74 -8.90 12.10
CA ASP A 317 16.62 -7.87 11.07
C ASP A 317 17.40 -6.60 11.42
N THR A 318 17.57 -6.30 12.71
CA THR A 318 18.49 -5.25 13.19
C THR A 318 19.94 -5.60 12.84
N ILE A 319 20.39 -6.84 13.08
CA ILE A 319 21.75 -7.27 12.73
C ILE A 319 21.97 -7.20 11.22
N ARG A 320 21.01 -7.66 10.40
CA ARG A 320 21.05 -7.52 8.94
C ARG A 320 21.20 -6.07 8.49
N SER A 321 20.44 -5.16 9.09
CA SER A 321 20.54 -3.73 8.82
C SER A 321 21.93 -3.19 9.18
N LEU A 322 22.44 -3.48 10.37
CA LEU A 322 23.77 -3.02 10.78
C LEU A 322 24.88 -3.55 9.89
N ILE A 323 24.79 -4.80 9.42
CA ILE A 323 25.77 -5.37 8.49
C ILE A 323 25.68 -4.69 7.11
N LEU A 324 24.47 -4.39 6.62
CA LEU A 324 24.30 -3.57 5.41
C LEU A 324 24.95 -2.19 5.59
N GLU A 325 24.70 -1.52 6.72
CA GLU A 325 25.30 -0.22 7.03
C GLU A 325 26.82 -0.26 7.14
N ALA A 326 27.36 -1.30 7.78
CA ALA A 326 28.80 -1.53 7.84
C ALA A 326 29.41 -1.67 6.43
N ASN A 327 28.66 -2.22 5.48
CA ASN A 327 29.09 -2.43 4.09
C ASN A 327 28.72 -1.25 3.16
N GLY A 328 28.47 -0.05 3.70
CA GLY A 328 28.27 1.15 2.89
C GLY A 328 26.87 1.28 2.29
N TYR A 329 25.84 0.87 3.03
CA TYR A 329 24.44 1.10 2.67
C TYR A 329 23.74 1.97 3.71
N LYS A 330 22.83 2.83 3.26
CA LYS A 330 21.80 3.40 4.13
C LYS A 330 20.62 2.44 4.17
N THR A 331 20.18 2.05 5.36
CA THR A 331 19.07 1.12 5.52
C THR A 331 17.78 1.81 5.95
N LYS A 332 16.66 1.20 5.61
CA LYS A 332 15.32 1.50 6.14
C LYS A 332 14.60 0.19 6.42
N ILE A 333 13.91 0.12 7.54
CA ILE A 333 13.07 -1.00 7.92
C ILE A 333 11.64 -0.46 8.14
N PHE A 334 10.66 -1.01 7.44
CA PHE A 334 9.26 -0.59 7.55
C PHE A 334 8.31 -1.71 7.11
N ASP A 335 7.02 -1.56 7.44
CA ASP A 335 6.00 -2.54 7.06
C ASP A 335 5.65 -2.43 5.56
N PHE A 336 5.72 -3.57 4.88
CA PHE A 336 5.41 -3.77 3.48
C PHE A 336 3.90 -3.57 3.18
N ILE A 337 3.03 -4.13 4.03
CA ILE A 337 1.56 -4.09 3.93
C ILE A 337 0.96 -3.98 5.35
N GLU A 338 -0.21 -3.36 5.48
CA GLU A 338 -0.94 -3.23 6.75
C GLU A 338 -1.17 -4.60 7.42
N GLN A 339 -1.11 -4.63 8.76
CA GLN A 339 -1.06 -5.84 9.62
C GLN A 339 -2.25 -6.81 9.48
N GLU A 340 -3.31 -6.43 8.77
CA GLU A 340 -4.52 -7.25 8.61
C GLU A 340 -4.27 -8.53 7.80
N ASP A 341 -3.17 -8.60 7.04
CA ASP A 341 -3.01 -9.58 5.96
C ASP A 341 -1.85 -10.59 6.12
N THR A 342 -0.84 -10.35 6.97
CA THR A 342 0.20 -11.34 7.31
C THR A 342 0.98 -10.93 8.59
N PRO A 343 1.33 -11.87 9.51
CA PRO A 343 2.05 -11.54 10.74
C PRO A 343 3.52 -11.16 10.53
N LYS A 344 4.05 -11.28 9.31
CA LYS A 344 5.45 -10.99 8.95
C LYS A 344 5.51 -10.10 7.71
N ASN A 345 5.59 -8.80 7.95
CA ASN A 345 5.47 -7.76 6.93
C ASN A 345 6.68 -6.83 6.87
N VAL A 346 7.77 -7.14 7.55
CA VAL A 346 8.95 -6.27 7.57
C VAL A 346 9.66 -6.29 6.21
N LEU A 347 9.95 -5.09 5.68
CA LEU A 347 10.79 -4.89 4.50
C LEU A 347 12.08 -4.18 4.92
N ILE A 348 13.23 -4.78 4.62
CA ILE A 348 14.56 -4.19 4.79
C ILE A 348 15.00 -3.67 3.43
N VAL A 349 15.31 -2.38 3.35
CA VAL A 349 15.81 -1.72 2.14
C VAL A 349 17.19 -1.14 2.41
N GLY A 350 18.22 -1.68 1.78
CA GLY A 350 19.55 -1.08 1.71
C GLY A 350 19.69 -0.28 0.41
N THR A 351 20.01 1.01 0.52
CA THR A 351 20.40 1.88 -0.61
C THR A 351 21.88 2.19 -0.49
N LYS A 352 22.64 1.92 -1.53
CA LYS A 352 24.10 2.06 -1.49
C LYS A 352 24.53 3.51 -1.29
N THR A 353 25.55 3.68 -0.46
CA THR A 353 26.21 4.94 -0.13
C THR A 353 27.72 4.75 -0.17
N ALA A 354 28.48 5.69 0.39
CA ALA A 354 29.93 5.54 0.55
C ALA A 354 30.25 4.56 1.68
N TYR A 355 31.25 3.70 1.44
CA TYR A 355 31.87 2.88 2.49
C TYR A 355 32.82 3.74 3.35
N SER A 356 32.94 3.39 4.63
CA SER A 356 33.84 4.03 5.58
C SER A 356 34.27 3.01 6.63
N ASP A 357 35.59 2.86 6.85
CA ASP A 357 36.13 1.94 7.86
C ASP A 357 35.67 2.29 9.28
N THR A 358 35.45 3.59 9.56
CA THR A 358 34.90 4.06 10.82
C THR A 358 33.47 3.55 11.01
N ILE A 359 32.61 3.74 10.00
CA ILE A 359 31.20 3.28 10.04
C ILE A 359 31.13 1.75 10.12
N TYR A 360 32.00 1.05 9.38
CA TYR A 360 32.14 -0.40 9.45
C TYR A 360 32.43 -0.84 10.89
N THR A 361 33.48 -0.29 11.50
CA THR A 361 33.90 -0.65 12.86
C THR A 361 32.82 -0.34 13.89
N GLU A 362 32.19 0.84 13.80
CA GLU A 362 31.09 1.23 14.69
C GLU A 362 29.90 0.27 14.60
N ASN A 363 29.47 -0.07 13.38
CA ASN A 363 28.31 -0.94 13.20
C ASN A 363 28.61 -2.39 13.56
N MET A 364 29.81 -2.90 13.30
CA MET A 364 30.21 -4.23 13.75
C MET A 364 30.33 -4.31 15.29
N ASN A 365 30.74 -3.22 15.96
CA ASN A 365 30.68 -3.14 17.42
C ASN A 365 29.23 -3.18 17.93
N LYS A 366 28.29 -2.47 17.28
CA LYS A 366 26.86 -2.55 17.62
C LYS A 366 26.30 -3.97 17.44
N VAL A 367 26.68 -4.66 16.37
CA VAL A 367 26.32 -6.08 16.14
C VAL A 367 26.84 -6.95 17.27
N LYS A 368 28.11 -6.78 17.67
CA LYS A 368 28.70 -7.51 18.80
C LYS A 368 27.93 -7.24 20.11
N SER A 369 27.66 -5.99 20.44
CA SER A 369 26.92 -5.62 21.65
C SER A 369 25.49 -6.17 21.66
N LEU A 370 24.79 -6.17 20.52
CA LEU A 370 23.47 -6.80 20.40
C LEU A 370 23.54 -8.31 20.63
N LYS A 371 24.55 -8.98 20.05
CA LYS A 371 24.72 -10.42 20.26
C LYS A 371 24.97 -10.75 21.73
N GLU A 372 25.84 -9.99 22.41
CA GLU A 372 26.10 -10.14 23.84
C GLU A 372 24.83 -9.91 24.68
N LEU A 373 24.08 -8.84 24.39
CA LEU A 373 22.84 -8.49 25.08
C LEU A 373 21.79 -9.61 24.98
N PHE A 374 21.66 -10.26 23.83
CA PHE A 374 20.67 -11.32 23.59
C PHE A 374 21.20 -12.74 23.77
N GLY A 375 22.46 -12.92 24.20
CA GLY A 375 23.08 -14.24 24.36
C GLY A 375 23.21 -15.01 23.05
N ILE A 376 23.43 -14.31 21.94
CA ILE A 376 23.58 -14.87 20.59
C ILE A 376 25.07 -15.13 20.34
N LYS A 377 25.40 -16.33 19.84
CA LYS A 377 26.78 -16.73 19.55
C LYS A 377 27.25 -16.16 18.21
N GLN A 378 26.43 -16.28 17.18
CA GLN A 378 26.82 -15.93 15.81
C GLN A 378 25.60 -15.66 14.93
N HIS A 379 25.66 -14.65 14.08
CA HIS A 379 24.70 -14.45 13.00
C HIS A 379 25.28 -14.98 11.69
N TYR A 380 24.50 -15.75 10.90
CA TYR A 380 25.04 -16.45 9.72
C TYR A 380 25.59 -15.49 8.67
N LEU A 381 24.95 -14.34 8.45
CA LEU A 381 25.45 -13.28 7.56
C LEU A 381 26.91 -12.85 7.85
N GLU A 382 27.34 -12.85 9.12
CA GLU A 382 28.72 -12.49 9.48
C GLU A 382 29.74 -13.50 8.93
N THR A 383 29.32 -14.76 8.75
CA THR A 383 30.21 -15.86 8.33
C THR A 383 30.49 -15.88 6.85
N LEU A 384 29.77 -15.06 6.08
CA LEU A 384 29.89 -15.01 4.62
C LEU A 384 31.02 -14.07 4.16
N PHE A 385 31.49 -13.17 5.03
CA PHE A 385 32.43 -12.10 4.68
C PHE A 385 33.89 -12.51 4.66
#